data_AF-A0AAD8YB31-F1
#
_entry.id   AF-A0AAD8YB31-F1
#
_cell.length_a   1.000
_cell.length_b   1.000
_cell.length_c   1.000
_cell.angle_alpha   90.00
_cell.angle_beta   90.00
_cell.angle_gamma   90.00
#
_symmetry.space_group_name_H-M   'P 1'
#
loop_
_entity.id
_entity.type
_entity.pdbx_description
1 polymer ?
#
loop_
_entity_poly.entity_id
_entity_poly.type
_entity_poly.pdbx_seq_one_letter_code
_entity_poly.pdbx_strand_id
1 'polypeptide(L)'
;MKHAEEESGCHSSSSSSSDESSSSSNYALHDTSTDDDDGSPEQRQVKKWTLQIPIGLGLCPWAAKSHNQGNLRYVTYTSETPHDVAVCVQREIQRLVVKNHNHHYDSITPPWSTTLVICPYVKEWNESFPTFDRFVSHDIWDQFEQDDNDESNTSISDDITLVAFHPNFLRWHGLPDNIKEGSVVQSHYGIIGKKSVETATATVIETCNKAFGMRKVKVRFHNEETNESAACNARRQEQYVPTDWISLHASNIREGIEGGNNSESNSGSASSAPSQQGTALADNAMHQAPYPTIHIINNADLASLSIRDISRVKRKNAHRMMKLGWDGVEEKLA
;
A
#
# COMPACT_ATOMS: atom_id res chain seq x y z
N MET A 1 5.24 -6.61 -75.85
CA MET A 1 5.05 -5.15 -75.97
C MET A 1 5.77 -4.55 -74.76
N LYS A 2 7.00 -4.05 -74.92
CA LYS A 2 7.33 -2.66 -75.33
C LYS A 2 6.91 -1.69 -74.21
N HIS A 3 7.73 -0.87 -73.56
CA HIS A 3 9.08 -0.35 -73.81
C HIS A 3 9.67 0.16 -72.49
N ALA A 4 11.00 0.25 -72.43
CA ALA A 4 11.78 1.09 -71.52
C ALA A 4 11.81 2.57 -72.03
N GLU A 5 12.59 3.42 -71.35
CA GLU A 5 12.88 4.87 -71.60
C GLU A 5 11.91 5.81 -70.86
N GLU A 6 12.28 6.97 -70.30
CA GLU A 6 13.51 7.78 -70.33
C GLU A 6 13.43 8.88 -69.24
N GLU A 7 14.54 9.60 -69.09
CA GLU A 7 14.86 10.65 -68.12
C GLU A 7 14.08 11.99 -68.26
N SER A 8 14.03 12.75 -67.15
CA SER A 8 14.17 14.23 -66.99
C SER A 8 13.31 14.68 -65.80
N GLY A 9 13.60 15.70 -65.01
CA GLY A 9 14.57 16.77 -65.06
C GLY A 9 14.61 17.48 -63.70
N CYS A 10 15.69 18.21 -63.49
CA CYS A 10 15.99 19.09 -62.36
C CYS A 10 14.86 20.08 -62.05
N HIS A 11 14.67 20.52 -60.80
CA HIS A 11 14.45 21.93 -60.40
C HIS A 11 14.56 22.10 -58.88
N SER A 12 15.54 22.91 -58.49
CA SER A 12 15.82 23.42 -57.16
C SER A 12 14.77 24.47 -56.77
N SER A 13 14.26 24.41 -55.54
CA SER A 13 13.63 25.55 -54.87
C SER A 13 13.97 25.52 -53.39
N SER A 14 14.86 26.45 -53.03
CA SER A 14 15.21 26.87 -51.69
C SER A 14 14.13 27.80 -51.10
N SER A 15 13.69 27.50 -49.89
CA SER A 15 12.95 28.40 -48.98
C SER A 15 13.41 28.04 -47.55
N SER A 16 14.38 28.73 -46.97
CA SER A 16 14.27 29.97 -46.18
C SER A 16 13.35 29.86 -44.96
N SER A 17 13.97 29.45 -43.84
CA SER A 17 13.95 30.11 -42.52
C SER A 17 12.63 30.62 -41.94
N SER A 18 12.21 30.01 -40.83
CA SER A 18 11.56 30.68 -39.71
C SER A 18 11.95 29.94 -38.43
N ASP A 19 13.05 30.35 -37.81
CA ASP A 19 13.47 29.92 -36.48
C ASP A 19 12.54 30.58 -35.45
N GLU A 20 11.63 29.81 -34.86
CA GLU A 20 10.94 30.19 -33.63
C GLU A 20 11.63 29.51 -32.44
N SER A 21 12.44 30.31 -31.74
CA SER A 21 13.07 29.98 -30.48
C SER A 21 12.01 29.82 -29.38
N SER A 22 11.63 28.57 -29.08
CA SER A 22 10.88 28.22 -27.89
C SER A 22 11.86 27.79 -26.78
N SER A 23 11.85 28.57 -25.70
CA SER A 23 12.63 28.38 -24.49
C SER A 23 12.18 27.13 -23.74
N SER A 24 12.77 25.99 -24.04
CA SER A 24 12.63 24.77 -23.22
C SER A 24 13.47 24.90 -21.94
N SER A 25 12.76 25.02 -20.82
CA SER A 25 13.29 24.84 -19.46
C SER A 25 13.88 23.44 -19.31
N ASN A 26 15.20 23.33 -19.40
CA ASN A 26 15.96 22.11 -19.13
C ASN A 26 15.92 21.77 -17.63
N TYR A 27 14.92 20.99 -17.20
CA TYR A 27 15.05 20.17 -16.00
C TYR A 27 15.90 18.95 -16.37
N ALA A 28 17.21 19.08 -16.17
CA ALA A 28 18.18 18.02 -16.46
C ALA A 28 17.92 16.82 -15.52
N LEU A 29 17.36 15.76 -16.09
CA LEU A 29 17.39 14.42 -15.50
C LEU A 29 18.79 13.86 -15.76
N HIS A 30 19.62 13.78 -14.71
CA HIS A 30 20.84 13.01 -14.75
C HIS A 30 20.49 11.52 -14.74
N ASP A 31 20.71 10.86 -15.87
CA ASP A 31 20.68 9.40 -16.01
C ASP A 31 22.08 8.96 -16.44
N THR A 32 22.92 8.62 -15.48
CA THR A 32 24.24 8.02 -15.73
C THR A 32 24.37 6.75 -14.90
N SER A 33 24.36 5.62 -15.60
CA SER A 33 24.54 4.27 -15.07
C SER A 33 26.03 3.95 -14.89
N THR A 34 26.53 4.20 -13.69
CA THR A 34 27.64 3.44 -13.09
C THR A 34 27.27 3.18 -11.65
N ASP A 35 27.64 2.00 -11.11
CA ASP A 35 27.33 1.50 -9.75
C ASP A 35 27.93 2.34 -8.60
N ASP A 36 28.03 3.65 -8.76
CA ASP A 36 28.30 4.60 -7.71
C ASP A 36 26.98 4.96 -7.02
N ASP A 37 27.07 5.12 -5.71
CA ASP A 37 26.02 5.47 -4.76
C ASP A 37 25.49 6.92 -4.96
N ASP A 38 25.17 7.30 -6.19
CA ASP A 38 24.84 8.67 -6.67
C ASP A 38 23.36 9.05 -6.51
N GLY A 39 22.59 8.23 -5.79
CA GLY A 39 21.22 8.58 -5.43
C GLY A 39 21.17 9.72 -4.41
N SER A 40 20.06 10.46 -4.37
CA SER A 40 19.82 11.45 -3.31
C SER A 40 19.92 10.80 -1.91
N PRO A 41 20.20 11.56 -0.84
CA PRO A 41 20.22 11.01 0.52
C PRO A 41 18.93 10.24 0.89
N GLU A 42 17.79 10.69 0.39
CA GLU A 42 16.48 10.07 0.59
C GLU A 42 16.38 8.75 -0.17
N GLN A 43 16.86 8.74 -1.43
CA GLN A 43 16.92 7.54 -2.24
C GLN A 43 17.76 6.44 -1.59
N ARG A 44 18.93 6.78 -1.04
CA ARG A 44 19.78 5.83 -0.31
C ARG A 44 19.09 5.26 0.93
N GLN A 45 18.39 6.09 1.69
CA GLN A 45 17.65 5.65 2.87
C GLN A 45 16.49 4.72 2.52
N VAL A 46 15.67 5.07 1.51
CA VAL A 46 14.56 4.21 1.06
C VAL A 46 15.09 2.91 0.44
N LYS A 47 16.21 2.95 -0.29
CA LYS A 47 16.89 1.75 -0.80
C LYS A 47 17.40 0.87 0.35
N LYS A 48 18.09 1.43 1.36
CA LYS A 48 18.52 0.70 2.58
C LYS A 48 17.31 0.03 3.25
N TRP A 49 16.24 0.78 3.52
CA TRP A 49 15.00 0.24 4.10
C TRP A 49 14.41 -0.90 3.26
N THR A 50 14.30 -0.72 1.95
CA THR A 50 13.73 -1.72 1.03
C THR A 50 14.52 -3.03 1.07
N LEU A 51 15.85 -2.92 1.06
CA LEU A 51 16.76 -4.05 1.09
C LEU A 51 16.77 -4.77 2.44
N GLN A 52 16.62 -4.05 3.55
CA GLN A 52 16.64 -4.63 4.89
C GLN A 52 15.28 -5.23 5.29
N ILE A 53 14.18 -4.53 5.01
CA ILE A 53 12.84 -4.87 5.52
C ILE A 53 12.01 -5.63 4.47
N PRO A 54 11.40 -5.02 3.43
CA PRO A 54 10.62 -5.77 2.45
C PRO A 54 11.37 -6.95 1.81
N ILE A 55 12.63 -6.75 1.41
CA ILE A 55 13.44 -7.77 0.72
C ILE A 55 14.20 -8.65 1.72
N GLY A 56 14.96 -8.04 2.64
CA GLY A 56 15.84 -8.75 3.57
C GLY A 56 15.09 -9.65 4.54
N LEU A 57 13.91 -9.23 4.98
CA LEU A 57 12.99 -10.07 5.74
C LEU A 57 12.05 -10.88 4.84
N GLY A 58 12.21 -10.87 3.52
CA GLY A 58 11.41 -11.64 2.56
C GLY A 58 9.90 -11.46 2.71
N LEU A 59 9.47 -10.25 3.05
CA LEU A 59 8.07 -9.88 3.29
C LEU A 59 7.34 -9.54 2.00
N CYS A 60 8.09 -9.24 0.94
CA CYS A 60 7.55 -8.92 -0.36
C CYS A 60 7.90 -10.04 -1.36
N PRO A 61 6.92 -10.75 -1.94
CA PRO A 61 7.22 -11.90 -2.81
C PRO A 61 7.84 -11.50 -4.15
N TRP A 62 7.75 -10.22 -4.51
CA TRP A 62 8.16 -9.68 -5.80
C TRP A 62 9.41 -8.79 -5.70
N ALA A 63 9.55 -8.03 -4.61
CA ALA A 63 10.67 -7.08 -4.48
C ALA A 63 12.04 -7.73 -4.63
N ALA A 64 12.24 -8.95 -4.09
CA ALA A 64 13.51 -9.66 -4.26
C ALA A 64 13.78 -10.04 -5.73
N LYS A 65 12.75 -10.46 -6.46
CA LYS A 65 12.89 -10.82 -7.88
C LYS A 65 13.16 -9.59 -8.74
N SER A 66 12.37 -8.54 -8.55
CA SER A 66 12.54 -7.24 -9.22
C SER A 66 13.95 -6.68 -8.96
N HIS A 67 14.39 -6.67 -7.71
CA HIS A 67 15.73 -6.21 -7.32
C HIS A 67 16.85 -7.02 -7.98
N ASN A 68 16.79 -8.36 -7.92
CA ASN A 68 17.81 -9.23 -8.51
C ASN A 68 17.89 -9.11 -10.04
N GLN A 69 16.83 -8.63 -10.68
CA GLN A 69 16.78 -8.38 -12.13
C GLN A 69 17.13 -6.95 -12.52
N GLY A 70 17.43 -6.07 -11.54
CA GLY A 70 17.68 -4.65 -11.82
C GLY A 70 16.41 -3.86 -12.19
N ASN A 71 15.23 -4.40 -11.93
CA ASN A 71 13.93 -3.84 -12.35
C ASN A 71 13.26 -2.98 -11.26
N LEU A 72 13.97 -2.74 -10.14
CA LEU A 72 13.51 -1.91 -9.04
C LEU A 72 14.11 -0.51 -9.17
N ARG A 73 13.27 0.46 -9.55
CA ARG A 73 13.66 1.86 -9.72
C ARG A 73 13.31 2.66 -8.47
N TYR A 74 14.18 3.58 -8.10
CA TYR A 74 13.94 4.58 -7.07
C TYR A 74 14.11 5.96 -7.67
N VAL A 75 13.16 6.86 -7.40
CA VAL A 75 13.19 8.24 -7.87
C VAL A 75 12.79 9.14 -6.72
N THR A 76 13.57 10.18 -6.46
CA THR A 76 13.23 11.25 -5.52
C THR A 76 12.75 12.47 -6.30
N TYR A 77 11.59 13.01 -5.95
CA TYR A 77 11.13 14.29 -6.50
C TYR A 77 11.30 15.41 -5.48
N THR A 78 11.81 16.54 -5.95
CA THR A 78 12.07 17.74 -5.15
C THR A 78 10.87 18.68 -5.04
N SER A 79 9.69 18.28 -5.55
CA SER A 79 8.51 19.14 -5.47
C SER A 79 7.94 19.20 -4.04
N GLU A 80 7.46 20.38 -3.70
CA GLU A 80 6.78 20.70 -2.45
C GLU A 80 5.25 20.62 -2.58
N THR A 81 4.71 20.39 -3.79
CA THR A 81 3.26 20.39 -4.04
C THR A 81 2.74 19.01 -4.47
N PRO A 82 1.55 18.58 -3.99
CA PRO A 82 0.89 17.36 -4.46
C PRO A 82 0.68 17.30 -5.97
N HIS A 83 0.40 18.44 -6.61
CA HIS A 83 0.10 18.51 -8.04
C HIS A 83 1.32 18.17 -8.90
N ASP A 84 2.47 18.80 -8.65
CA ASP A 84 3.67 18.49 -9.43
C ASP A 84 4.15 17.06 -9.19
N VAL A 85 3.93 16.51 -7.98
CA VAL A 85 4.19 15.09 -7.71
C VAL A 85 3.28 14.21 -8.57
N ALA A 86 2.00 14.53 -8.71
CA ALA A 86 1.09 13.76 -9.56
C ALA A 86 1.58 13.72 -11.02
N VAL A 87 1.97 14.87 -11.60
CA VAL A 87 2.56 14.95 -12.94
C VAL A 87 3.80 14.05 -13.06
N CYS A 88 4.64 14.04 -12.02
CA CYS A 88 5.83 13.22 -11.97
C CYS A 88 5.53 11.72 -11.86
N VAL A 89 4.55 11.34 -11.03
CA VAL A 89 4.07 9.95 -10.93
C VAL A 89 3.47 9.50 -12.26
N GLN A 90 2.69 10.34 -12.95
CA GLN A 90 2.15 10.02 -14.27
C GLN A 90 3.25 9.68 -15.27
N ARG A 91 4.37 10.42 -15.27
CA ARG A 91 5.53 10.12 -16.13
C ARG A 91 6.16 8.77 -15.78
N GLU A 92 6.28 8.43 -14.49
CA GLU A 92 6.79 7.11 -14.07
C GLU A 92 5.81 5.99 -14.44
N ILE A 93 4.50 6.23 -14.35
CA ILE A 93 3.48 5.28 -14.82
C ILE A 93 3.62 5.07 -16.34
N GLN A 94 3.70 6.14 -17.12
CA GLN A 94 3.90 6.07 -18.57
C GLN A 94 5.15 5.25 -18.91
N ARG A 95 6.25 5.43 -18.19
CA ARG A 95 7.48 4.62 -18.35
C ARG A 95 7.26 3.14 -18.07
N LEU A 96 6.49 2.80 -17.02
CA LEU A 96 6.22 1.40 -16.67
C LEU A 96 5.19 0.74 -17.58
N VAL A 97 4.23 1.53 -18.08
CA VAL A 97 3.07 1.05 -18.82
C VAL A 97 3.30 1.08 -20.33
N VAL A 98 4.31 1.81 -20.86
CA VAL A 98 4.58 2.03 -22.31
C VAL A 98 4.00 0.88 -23.13
N LYS A 99 2.76 1.09 -23.59
CA LYS A 99 2.05 0.05 -24.32
C LYS A 99 2.75 -0.08 -25.65
N ASN A 100 3.22 -1.30 -25.91
CA ASN A 100 3.06 -2.17 -27.10
C ASN A 100 2.16 -1.71 -28.29
N HIS A 101 1.75 -0.45 -28.42
CA HIS A 101 0.85 0.04 -29.45
C HIS A 101 1.54 0.45 -30.74
N ASN A 102 2.88 0.52 -30.75
CA ASN A 102 3.63 0.40 -31.98
C ASN A 102 4.25 -0.98 -32.00
N HIS A 103 3.90 -1.79 -33.01
CA HIS A 103 4.48 -3.09 -33.35
C HIS A 103 5.99 -2.99 -33.71
N HIS A 104 6.71 -1.99 -33.20
CA HIS A 104 8.14 -1.81 -33.33
C HIS A 104 8.82 -2.40 -32.09
N TYR A 105 9.67 -3.37 -32.35
CA TYR A 105 9.96 -4.54 -31.52
C TYR A 105 10.79 -4.28 -30.24
N ASP A 106 11.11 -3.03 -29.88
CA ASP A 106 12.29 -2.77 -29.04
C ASP A 106 12.05 -2.13 -27.66
N SER A 107 10.80 -1.89 -27.24
CA SER A 107 10.50 -1.31 -25.91
C SER A 107 9.54 -2.17 -25.10
N ILE A 108 9.95 -3.41 -24.79
CA ILE A 108 9.25 -4.24 -23.80
C ILE A 108 9.81 -3.86 -22.43
N THR A 109 9.03 -3.16 -21.61
CA THR A 109 9.34 -3.00 -20.18
C THR A 109 9.59 -4.40 -19.59
N PRO A 110 10.75 -4.65 -18.96
CA PRO A 110 11.03 -5.96 -18.41
C PRO A 110 9.96 -6.38 -17.41
N PRO A 111 9.56 -7.66 -17.35
CA PRO A 111 8.68 -8.15 -16.29
C PRO A 111 9.22 -7.78 -14.90
N TRP A 112 8.34 -7.53 -13.94
CA TRP A 112 8.69 -7.14 -12.56
C TRP A 112 9.29 -5.74 -12.44
N SER A 113 9.04 -4.87 -13.42
CA SER A 113 9.44 -3.46 -13.34
C SER A 113 8.53 -2.68 -12.40
N THR A 114 9.14 -1.96 -11.46
CA THR A 114 8.40 -1.18 -10.47
C THR A 114 9.21 0.04 -10.04
N THR A 115 8.51 1.11 -9.68
CA THR A 115 9.11 2.36 -9.26
C THR A 115 8.65 2.72 -7.85
N LEU A 116 9.61 3.07 -6.99
CA LEU A 116 9.39 3.74 -5.71
C LEU A 116 9.65 5.23 -5.88
N VAL A 117 8.57 6.02 -5.83
CA VAL A 117 8.59 7.48 -5.94
C VAL A 117 8.62 8.11 -4.55
N ILE A 118 9.72 8.77 -4.23
CA ILE A 118 10.05 9.29 -2.91
C ILE A 118 9.71 10.79 -2.89
N CYS A 119 8.85 11.20 -1.95
CA CYS A 119 8.24 12.53 -1.91
C CYS A 119 8.55 13.24 -0.57
N PRO A 120 9.82 13.59 -0.31
CA PRO A 120 10.24 14.04 1.02
C PRO A 120 9.90 15.52 1.29
N TYR A 121 9.51 16.31 0.28
CA TYR A 121 9.36 17.77 0.43
C TYR A 121 7.91 18.28 0.48
N VAL A 122 6.91 17.42 0.26
CA VAL A 122 5.51 17.80 0.48
C VAL A 122 5.23 17.81 1.98
N LYS A 123 5.16 19.01 2.56
CA LYS A 123 5.13 19.18 4.02
C LYS A 123 3.96 18.44 4.68
N GLU A 124 2.74 18.58 4.16
CA GLU A 124 1.57 17.93 4.76
C GLU A 124 1.64 16.40 4.75
N TRP A 125 2.41 15.81 3.82
CA TRP A 125 2.55 14.37 3.74
C TRP A 125 3.46 13.86 4.84
N ASN A 126 4.62 14.49 5.08
CA ASN A 126 5.55 14.09 6.14
C ASN A 126 4.90 14.07 7.53
N GLU A 127 3.96 14.98 7.78
CA GLU A 127 3.29 15.13 9.07
C GLU A 127 2.07 14.19 9.21
N SER A 128 1.41 13.84 8.11
CA SER A 128 0.11 13.16 8.12
C SER A 128 0.01 12.02 7.12
N PHE A 129 0.10 10.78 7.63
CA PHE A 129 -0.18 9.58 6.83
C PHE A 129 -1.58 9.60 6.19
N PRO A 130 -2.69 9.94 6.90
CA PRO A 130 -4.01 9.97 6.27
C PRO A 130 -4.11 10.95 5.11
N THR A 131 -3.41 12.09 5.18
CA THR A 131 -3.37 13.06 4.08
C THR A 131 -2.66 12.48 2.86
N PHE A 132 -1.50 11.86 3.08
CA PHE A 132 -0.74 11.19 2.02
C PHE A 132 -1.50 9.99 1.41
N ASP A 133 -2.10 9.14 2.25
CA ASP A 133 -2.86 7.96 1.83
C ASP A 133 -4.09 8.33 1.00
N ARG A 134 -4.79 9.42 1.39
CA ARG A 134 -5.89 9.99 0.60
C ARG A 134 -5.43 10.44 -0.78
N PHE A 135 -4.28 11.12 -0.85
CA PHE A 135 -3.72 11.53 -2.13
C PHE A 135 -3.44 10.33 -3.05
N VAL A 136 -2.74 9.31 -2.53
CA VAL A 136 -2.37 8.11 -3.30
C VAL A 136 -3.60 7.29 -3.71
N SER A 137 -4.62 7.23 -2.85
CA SER A 137 -5.82 6.41 -3.09
C SER A 137 -6.89 7.10 -3.93
N HIS A 138 -6.91 8.44 -3.96
CA HIS A 138 -7.98 9.22 -4.59
C HIS A 138 -7.44 10.39 -5.42
N ASP A 139 -6.89 11.43 -4.78
CA ASP A 139 -6.63 12.72 -5.44
C ASP A 139 -5.69 12.64 -6.65
N ILE A 140 -4.76 11.68 -6.66
CA ILE A 140 -3.84 11.50 -7.78
C ILE A 140 -4.56 11.02 -9.04
N TRP A 141 -5.62 10.21 -8.89
CA TRP A 141 -6.40 9.67 -9.99
C TRP A 141 -7.32 10.73 -10.60
N ASP A 142 -7.94 11.57 -9.77
CA ASP A 142 -8.74 12.71 -10.21
C ASP A 142 -7.92 13.66 -11.11
N GLN A 143 -6.60 13.75 -10.88
CA GLN A 143 -5.70 14.56 -11.71
C GLN A 143 -5.39 13.89 -13.05
N PHE A 144 -5.21 12.57 -13.07
CA PHE A 144 -4.99 11.85 -14.33
C PHE A 144 -6.21 11.94 -15.25
N GLU A 145 -7.42 11.86 -14.70
CA GLU A 145 -8.67 11.98 -15.48
C GLU A 145 -8.88 13.38 -16.07
N GLN A 146 -8.35 14.43 -15.45
CA GLN A 146 -8.47 15.81 -15.95
C GLN A 146 -7.59 16.08 -17.17
N ASP A 147 -6.45 15.39 -17.27
CA ASP A 147 -5.49 15.56 -18.37
C ASP A 147 -5.86 14.67 -19.59
N ASP A 148 -6.52 13.54 -19.37
CA ASP A 148 -6.95 12.60 -20.43
C ASP A 148 -8.28 13.05 -21.09
N ASN A 149 -8.25 14.11 -21.91
CA ASN A 149 -9.38 14.49 -22.80
C ASN A 149 -9.50 13.58 -24.06
N ASP A 150 -8.75 12.49 -24.13
CA ASP A 150 -8.70 11.60 -25.31
C ASP A 150 -9.50 10.31 -25.06
N GLU A 151 -10.66 10.19 -25.71
CA GLU A 151 -11.58 9.03 -25.63
C GLU A 151 -10.92 7.68 -26.01
N SER A 152 -9.71 7.69 -26.59
CA SER A 152 -9.01 6.49 -27.03
C SER A 152 -8.09 5.86 -25.97
N ASN A 153 -7.85 6.52 -24.84
CA ASN A 153 -6.89 6.04 -23.85
C ASN A 153 -7.56 5.05 -22.88
N THR A 154 -7.16 3.78 -22.95
CA THR A 154 -7.45 2.80 -21.88
C THR A 154 -7.07 3.39 -20.52
N SER A 155 -7.97 3.28 -19.54
CA SER A 155 -7.77 3.87 -18.21
C SER A 155 -6.46 3.37 -17.61
N ILE A 156 -5.52 4.30 -17.35
CA ILE A 156 -4.23 4.04 -16.70
C ILE A 156 -4.43 3.27 -15.38
N SER A 157 -5.57 3.49 -14.71
CA SER A 157 -5.95 2.78 -13.48
C SER A 157 -6.02 1.26 -13.62
N ASP A 158 -6.28 0.74 -14.82
CA ASP A 158 -6.41 -0.70 -15.05
C ASP A 158 -5.04 -1.38 -15.20
N ASP A 159 -4.02 -0.62 -15.58
CA ASP A 159 -2.67 -1.14 -15.86
C ASP A 159 -1.74 -1.07 -14.65
N ILE A 160 -2.05 -0.24 -13.64
CA ILE A 160 -1.19 -0.07 -12.46
C ILE A 160 -1.93 -0.15 -11.13
N THR A 161 -1.17 -0.43 -10.07
CA THR A 161 -1.57 -0.30 -8.68
C THR A 161 -0.62 0.65 -7.98
N LEU A 162 -1.16 1.61 -7.22
CA LEU A 162 -0.39 2.47 -6.33
C LEU A 162 -0.48 1.98 -4.88
N VAL A 163 0.64 1.97 -4.17
CA VAL A 163 0.70 1.63 -2.74
C VAL A 163 1.46 2.71 -1.98
N ALA A 164 0.87 3.22 -0.89
CA ALA A 164 1.49 4.20 -0.01
C ALA A 164 2.39 3.55 1.05
N PHE A 165 3.59 4.08 1.21
CA PHE A 165 4.48 3.83 2.34
C PHE A 165 4.81 5.14 3.04
N HIS A 166 4.89 5.14 4.37
CA HIS A 166 4.97 6.38 5.13
C HIS A 166 5.66 6.17 6.49
N PRO A 167 6.52 7.09 6.98
CA PRO A 167 7.23 6.95 8.26
C PRO A 167 6.30 6.67 9.44
N ASN A 168 5.19 7.40 9.49
CA ASN A 168 4.18 7.30 10.54
C ASN A 168 3.09 6.25 10.24
N PHE A 169 3.30 5.32 9.30
CA PHE A 169 2.33 4.26 9.06
C PHE A 169 2.14 3.42 10.33
N LEU A 170 0.93 3.44 10.88
CA LEU A 170 0.59 2.74 12.11
C LEU A 170 -0.86 2.23 12.04
N ARG A 171 -1.09 1.22 11.21
CA ARG A 171 -2.44 0.66 11.00
C ARG A 171 -2.69 -0.58 11.84
N TRP A 172 -1.68 -1.43 11.99
CA TRP A 172 -1.86 -2.76 12.53
C TRP A 172 -1.56 -2.80 14.02
N HIS A 173 -2.58 -3.15 14.79
CA HIS A 173 -2.53 -3.27 16.24
C HIS A 173 -3.01 -4.66 16.64
N GLY A 174 -2.47 -5.17 17.74
CA GLY A 174 -3.03 -6.33 18.42
C GLY A 174 -4.36 -6.00 19.08
N LEU A 175 -4.92 -6.99 19.78
CA LEU A 175 -6.02 -6.72 20.70
C LEU A 175 -5.52 -5.88 21.88
N PRO A 176 -6.39 -5.04 22.46
CA PRO A 176 -6.15 -4.45 23.78
C PRO A 176 -5.95 -5.52 24.85
N ASP A 177 -5.12 -5.23 25.85
CA ASP A 177 -4.73 -6.19 26.91
C ASP A 177 -5.91 -6.73 27.73
N ASN A 178 -7.02 -6.00 27.77
CA ASN A 178 -8.25 -6.41 28.46
C ASN A 178 -9.12 -7.38 27.64
N ILE A 179 -8.80 -7.63 26.36
CA ILE A 179 -9.51 -8.58 25.50
C ILE A 179 -8.68 -9.85 25.35
N LYS A 180 -9.21 -10.95 25.87
CA LYS A 180 -8.57 -12.28 25.86
C LYS A 180 -9.52 -13.34 25.34
N GLU A 181 -9.05 -14.57 25.19
CA GLU A 181 -9.90 -15.72 24.88
C GLU A 181 -11.01 -15.85 25.94
N GLY A 182 -12.26 -16.00 25.49
CA GLY A 182 -13.46 -15.97 26.32
C GLY A 182 -14.12 -14.58 26.45
N SER A 183 -13.42 -13.49 26.13
CA SER A 183 -14.03 -12.14 26.15
C SER A 183 -15.21 -12.05 25.18
N VAL A 184 -16.29 -11.39 25.61
CA VAL A 184 -17.44 -11.04 24.77
C VAL A 184 -17.22 -9.65 24.18
N VAL A 185 -17.33 -9.53 22.87
CA VAL A 185 -17.06 -8.30 22.12
C VAL A 185 -18.17 -8.02 21.12
N GLN A 186 -18.27 -6.76 20.66
CA GLN A 186 -19.00 -6.43 19.44
C GLN A 186 -18.01 -6.47 18.27
N SER A 187 -18.33 -7.19 17.19
CA SER A 187 -17.46 -7.29 16.03
C SER A 187 -18.24 -7.18 14.74
N HIS A 188 -17.65 -6.55 13.74
CA HIS A 188 -18.08 -6.75 12.36
C HIS A 188 -17.78 -8.19 11.92
N TYR A 189 -18.57 -8.72 10.99
CA TYR A 189 -18.41 -10.04 10.41
C TYR A 189 -18.12 -9.97 8.91
N GLY A 190 -17.56 -11.04 8.35
CA GLY A 190 -17.24 -11.11 6.94
C GLY A 190 -18.44 -11.59 6.11
N ILE A 191 -18.78 -10.86 5.04
CA ILE A 191 -19.76 -11.27 4.03
C ILE A 191 -19.05 -11.32 2.69
N ILE A 192 -18.70 -12.52 2.20
CA ILE A 192 -18.07 -12.72 0.89
C ILE A 192 -16.85 -11.79 0.71
N GLY A 193 -15.97 -11.76 1.71
CA GLY A 193 -14.75 -10.93 1.71
C GLY A 193 -14.96 -9.45 2.03
N LYS A 194 -16.20 -8.99 2.27
CA LYS A 194 -16.50 -7.62 2.71
C LYS A 194 -16.77 -7.54 4.21
N LYS A 195 -16.43 -6.40 4.82
CA LYS A 195 -16.80 -6.04 6.20
C LYS A 195 -18.31 -5.78 6.26
N SER A 196 -19.02 -6.32 7.26
CA SER A 196 -20.41 -5.96 7.52
C SER A 196 -20.53 -4.49 7.93
N VAL A 197 -21.66 -3.86 7.63
CA VAL A 197 -21.96 -2.49 8.12
C VAL A 197 -22.24 -2.53 9.62
N GLU A 198 -22.98 -3.53 10.07
CA GLU A 198 -23.37 -3.71 11.48
C GLU A 198 -22.38 -4.60 12.24
N THR A 199 -22.37 -4.47 13.56
CA THR A 199 -21.64 -5.35 14.47
C THR A 199 -22.58 -6.35 15.12
N ALA A 200 -22.07 -7.53 15.45
CA ALA A 200 -22.78 -8.53 16.21
C ALA A 200 -21.98 -8.97 17.44
N THR A 201 -22.68 -9.45 18.46
CA THR A 201 -22.07 -9.99 19.68
C THR A 201 -21.30 -11.27 19.34
N ALA A 202 -20.06 -11.38 19.83
CA ALA A 202 -19.22 -12.54 19.61
C ALA A 202 -18.34 -12.85 20.83
N THR A 203 -17.96 -14.11 21.00
CA THR A 203 -16.93 -14.53 21.96
C THR A 203 -15.60 -14.73 21.26
N VAL A 204 -14.52 -14.15 21.77
CA VAL A 204 -13.16 -14.40 21.28
C VAL A 204 -12.75 -15.83 21.61
N ILE A 205 -12.37 -16.61 20.59
CA ILE A 205 -11.99 -18.02 20.71
C ILE A 205 -10.48 -18.21 20.64
N GLU A 206 -9.79 -17.43 19.80
CA GLU A 206 -8.35 -17.53 19.58
C GLU A 206 -7.79 -16.13 19.30
N THR A 207 -6.77 -15.72 20.05
CA THR A 207 -6.16 -14.37 19.92
C THR A 207 -4.88 -14.37 19.08
N CYS A 208 -4.25 -15.53 18.91
CA CYS A 208 -3.00 -15.68 18.17
C CYS A 208 -3.02 -16.92 17.29
N ASN A 209 -3.16 -16.71 15.99
CA ASN A 209 -3.25 -17.80 15.03
C ASN A 209 -1.98 -17.97 14.20
N LYS A 210 -1.53 -19.22 13.99
CA LYS A 210 -0.31 -19.50 13.20
C LYS A 210 -0.37 -18.97 11.76
N ALA A 211 -1.56 -18.85 11.16
CA ALA A 211 -1.73 -18.35 9.80
C ALA A 211 -1.78 -16.83 9.72
N PHE A 212 -2.36 -16.14 10.71
CA PHE A 212 -2.64 -14.70 10.62
C PHE A 212 -1.88 -13.85 11.66
N GLY A 213 -1.11 -14.49 12.54
CA GLY A 213 -0.45 -13.84 13.67
C GLY A 213 -1.46 -13.17 14.58
N MET A 214 -1.15 -11.95 15.01
CA MET A 214 -1.99 -11.11 15.85
C MET A 214 -2.89 -10.15 15.06
N ARG A 215 -2.86 -10.19 13.72
CA ARG A 215 -3.67 -9.29 12.87
C ARG A 215 -5.14 -9.67 12.81
N LYS A 216 -5.45 -10.92 13.14
CA LYS A 216 -6.81 -11.46 13.12
C LYS A 216 -7.03 -12.31 14.35
N VAL A 217 -8.26 -12.29 14.81
CA VAL A 217 -8.70 -13.08 15.95
C VAL A 217 -9.85 -13.96 15.51
N LYS A 218 -9.90 -15.17 16.05
CA LYS A 218 -11.02 -16.07 15.81
C LYS A 218 -12.11 -15.70 16.80
N VAL A 219 -13.28 -15.37 16.28
CA VAL A 219 -14.47 -15.07 17.09
C VAL A 219 -15.58 -16.05 16.77
N ARG A 220 -16.42 -16.31 17.78
CA ARG A 220 -17.66 -17.05 17.63
C ARG A 220 -18.85 -16.11 17.80
N PHE A 221 -19.58 -15.84 16.73
CA PHE A 221 -20.76 -14.98 16.79
C PHE A 221 -21.89 -15.68 17.55
N HIS A 222 -22.56 -14.93 18.42
CA HIS A 222 -23.73 -15.41 19.13
C HIS A 222 -24.89 -15.48 18.13
N ASN A 223 -25.63 -16.59 18.12
CA ASN A 223 -26.82 -16.69 17.28
C ASN A 223 -27.86 -15.72 17.83
N GLU A 224 -28.00 -14.56 17.22
CA GLU A 224 -29.28 -13.86 17.28
C GLU A 224 -30.26 -14.75 16.50
N GLU A 225 -31.38 -15.11 17.12
CA GLU A 225 -32.49 -15.89 16.53
C GLU A 225 -33.14 -15.13 15.37
N THR A 226 -32.35 -14.81 14.34
CA THR A 226 -32.81 -14.23 13.11
C THR A 226 -33.39 -15.36 12.28
N ASN A 227 -34.59 -15.13 11.74
CA ASN A 227 -35.34 -16.06 10.88
C ASN A 227 -34.62 -16.39 9.54
N GLU A 228 -33.32 -16.13 9.44
CA GLU A 228 -32.51 -16.52 8.30
C GLU A 228 -32.34 -18.05 8.23
N SER A 229 -32.23 -18.56 7.00
CA SER A 229 -31.97 -19.97 6.71
C SER A 229 -30.81 -20.54 7.55
N ALA A 230 -30.99 -21.74 8.10
CA ALA A 230 -29.98 -22.45 8.89
C ALA A 230 -28.61 -22.58 8.18
N ALA A 231 -28.60 -22.58 6.85
CA ALA A 231 -27.37 -22.61 6.05
C ALA A 231 -26.57 -21.29 6.11
N CYS A 232 -27.24 -20.14 6.23
CA CYS A 232 -26.60 -18.84 6.44
C CYS A 232 -26.02 -18.74 7.86
N ASN A 233 -26.73 -19.26 8.85
CA ASN A 233 -26.32 -19.24 10.26
C ASN A 233 -25.09 -20.11 10.53
N ALA A 234 -24.98 -21.29 9.91
CA ALA A 234 -23.82 -22.17 10.09
C ALA A 234 -22.49 -21.56 9.62
N ARG A 235 -22.51 -20.70 8.58
CA ARG A 235 -21.30 -20.01 8.09
C ARG A 235 -20.89 -18.82 8.96
N ARG A 236 -21.80 -18.28 9.76
CA ARG A 236 -21.52 -17.13 10.64
C ARG A 236 -20.87 -17.54 11.95
N GLN A 237 -20.99 -18.79 12.37
CA GLN A 237 -20.73 -19.15 13.77
C GLN A 237 -19.29 -18.90 14.19
N GLU A 238 -18.26 -19.21 13.38
CA GLU A 238 -16.86 -18.90 13.72
C GLU A 238 -16.12 -18.27 12.54
N GLN A 239 -15.46 -17.14 12.77
CA GLN A 239 -14.75 -16.39 11.73
C GLN A 239 -13.44 -15.82 12.25
N TYR A 240 -12.45 -15.70 11.36
CA TYR A 240 -11.27 -14.88 11.63
C TYR A 240 -11.54 -13.46 11.16
N VAL A 241 -11.68 -12.54 12.11
CA VAL A 241 -11.91 -11.12 11.85
C VAL A 241 -10.63 -10.32 12.15
N PRO A 242 -10.32 -9.27 11.37
CA PRO A 242 -9.30 -8.29 11.74
C PRO A 242 -9.51 -7.70 13.14
N THR A 243 -8.42 -7.35 13.83
CA THR A 243 -8.50 -6.72 15.16
C THR A 243 -9.20 -5.36 15.13
N ASP A 244 -9.05 -4.61 14.03
CA ASP A 244 -9.74 -3.32 13.79
C ASP A 244 -11.24 -3.47 13.44
N TRP A 245 -11.77 -4.69 13.44
CA TRP A 245 -13.21 -4.95 13.31
C TRP A 245 -13.91 -5.13 14.65
N ILE A 246 -13.15 -5.19 15.74
CA ILE A 246 -13.71 -5.29 17.09
C ILE A 246 -14.01 -3.88 17.60
N SER A 247 -15.28 -3.66 17.91
CA SER A 247 -15.75 -2.44 18.54
C SER A 247 -15.46 -2.51 20.03
N LEU A 248 -14.67 -1.54 20.50
CA LEU A 248 -14.18 -1.45 21.87
C LEU A 248 -15.10 -0.64 22.78
N HIS A 249 -16.29 -0.29 22.29
CA HIS A 249 -17.26 0.41 23.12
C HIS A 249 -17.60 -0.50 24.29
N ALA A 250 -17.15 -0.05 25.47
CA ALA A 250 -17.52 -0.55 26.77
C ALA A 250 -19.02 -0.33 26.98
N SER A 251 -19.85 -1.12 26.32
CA SER A 251 -21.15 -1.41 26.88
C SER A 251 -20.81 -2.13 28.17
N ASN A 252 -20.96 -1.41 29.28
CA ASN A 252 -21.15 -1.94 30.61
C ASN A 252 -22.03 -3.18 30.52
N ILE A 253 -21.43 -4.35 30.32
CA ILE A 253 -22.08 -5.63 30.54
C ILE A 253 -22.28 -5.61 32.04
N ARG A 254 -23.50 -5.24 32.42
CA ARG A 254 -23.99 -5.16 33.79
C ARG A 254 -23.42 -6.32 34.61
N GLU A 255 -22.31 -6.09 35.31
CA GLU A 255 -22.06 -6.82 36.54
C GLU A 255 -23.26 -6.50 37.43
N GLY A 256 -23.93 -7.56 37.89
CA GLY A 256 -25.15 -7.46 38.66
C GLY A 256 -24.97 -6.49 39.82
N ILE A 257 -25.68 -5.36 39.75
CA ILE A 257 -25.94 -4.51 40.91
C ILE A 257 -26.94 -5.29 41.79
N GLU A 258 -26.42 -6.21 42.60
CA GLU A 258 -26.99 -6.44 43.93
C GLU A 258 -26.30 -5.46 44.89
N GLY A 259 -27.13 -4.70 45.61
CA GLY A 259 -26.77 -3.43 46.21
C GLY A 259 -25.71 -3.47 47.31
N GLY A 260 -24.93 -2.39 47.37
CA GLY A 260 -24.06 -2.05 48.48
C GLY A 260 -23.68 -0.58 48.45
N ASN A 261 -24.43 0.25 49.18
CA ASN A 261 -24.01 1.60 49.55
C ASN A 261 -22.70 1.50 50.35
N ASN A 262 -21.64 2.19 49.93
CA ASN A 262 -20.88 3.05 50.83
C ASN A 262 -19.91 3.97 50.09
N SER A 263 -19.99 5.23 50.48
CA SER A 263 -19.12 6.35 50.20
C SER A 263 -17.73 6.14 50.82
N GLU A 264 -16.67 6.41 50.06
CA GLU A 264 -15.53 7.18 50.56
C GLU A 264 -14.60 7.65 49.43
N SER A 265 -14.20 8.91 49.56
CA SER A 265 -13.39 9.71 48.67
C SER A 265 -11.92 9.30 48.71
N ASN A 266 -11.29 9.05 47.55
CA ASN A 266 -9.83 9.06 47.46
C ASN A 266 -9.33 9.71 46.16
N SER A 267 -8.53 10.75 46.33
CA SER A 267 -7.84 11.54 45.31
C SER A 267 -6.44 10.98 45.09
N GLY A 268 -6.14 10.48 43.88
CA GLY A 268 -4.76 10.11 43.56
C GLY A 268 -4.56 9.46 42.19
N SER A 269 -3.70 10.09 41.40
CA SER A 269 -3.06 9.60 40.16
C SER A 269 -3.92 9.58 38.90
N ALA A 270 -3.59 10.47 37.96
CA ALA A 270 -4.07 10.47 36.59
C ALA A 270 -3.52 9.22 35.87
N SER A 271 -4.18 8.07 36.04
CA SER A 271 -3.95 6.92 35.19
C SER A 271 -4.49 7.29 33.81
N SER A 272 -3.60 7.53 32.85
CA SER A 272 -3.95 7.69 31.44
C SER A 272 -4.94 6.60 31.07
N ALA A 273 -6.14 6.98 30.62
CA ALA A 273 -7.14 6.02 30.18
C ALA A 273 -6.47 5.04 29.19
N PRO A 274 -6.62 3.72 29.37
CA PRO A 274 -5.98 2.74 28.50
C PRO A 274 -6.33 3.08 27.05
N SER A 275 -5.31 3.17 26.20
CA SER A 275 -5.51 3.41 24.77
C SER A 275 -6.49 2.36 24.27
N GLN A 276 -7.55 2.82 23.60
CA GLN A 276 -8.53 1.89 23.04
C GLN A 276 -7.83 0.92 22.06
N GLN A 277 -6.78 1.36 21.36
CA GLN A 277 -5.99 0.47 20.50
C GLN A 277 -5.01 -0.39 21.30
N GLY A 278 -4.91 -1.67 20.92
CA GLY A 278 -3.89 -2.58 21.44
C GLY A 278 -2.48 -2.21 20.97
N THR A 279 -1.48 -2.98 21.38
CA THR A 279 -0.08 -2.70 21.03
C THR A 279 0.15 -2.72 19.51
N ALA A 280 0.93 -1.76 19.01
CA ALA A 280 1.34 -1.73 17.60
C ALA A 280 2.12 -2.98 17.22
N LEU A 281 1.80 -3.56 16.06
CA LEU A 281 2.46 -4.76 15.56
C LEU A 281 3.71 -4.40 14.75
N ALA A 282 4.79 -5.17 14.93
CA ALA A 282 6.04 -5.02 14.17
C ALA A 282 5.84 -5.10 12.65
N ASP A 283 4.77 -5.78 12.23
CA ASP A 283 4.26 -5.78 10.86
C ASP A 283 4.24 -4.38 10.22
N ASN A 284 3.91 -3.31 10.97
CA ASN A 284 3.84 -1.95 10.43
C ASN A 284 5.16 -1.52 9.77
N ALA A 285 6.31 -2.01 10.23
CA ALA A 285 7.62 -1.68 9.69
C ALA A 285 7.75 -1.93 8.17
N MET A 286 6.99 -2.91 7.64
CA MET A 286 6.97 -3.19 6.19
C MET A 286 6.34 -2.07 5.36
N HIS A 287 5.63 -1.12 6.00
CA HIS A 287 5.05 0.07 5.37
C HIS A 287 5.65 1.39 5.89
N GLN A 288 6.58 1.32 6.85
CA GLN A 288 7.26 2.48 7.43
C GLN A 288 8.53 2.82 6.64
N ALA A 289 8.34 3.30 5.40
CA ALA A 289 9.46 3.86 4.63
C ALA A 289 9.99 5.14 5.29
N PRO A 290 11.29 5.49 5.14
CA PRO A 290 11.87 6.70 5.74
C PRO A 290 11.26 8.04 5.30
N TYR A 291 10.54 8.05 4.17
CA TYR A 291 9.84 9.22 3.63
C TYR A 291 8.51 8.77 3.03
N PRO A 292 7.52 9.69 2.86
CA PRO A 292 6.35 9.42 2.03
C PRO A 292 6.78 8.88 0.67
N THR A 293 6.39 7.65 0.36
CA THR A 293 6.85 6.92 -0.82
C THR A 293 5.67 6.24 -1.50
N ILE A 294 5.51 6.48 -2.80
CA ILE A 294 4.49 5.86 -3.65
C ILE A 294 5.13 4.72 -4.40
N HIS A 295 4.56 3.53 -4.29
CA HIS A 295 4.99 2.36 -5.05
C HIS A 295 4.09 2.16 -6.26
N ILE A 296 4.67 2.20 -7.45
CA ILE A 296 3.96 2.00 -8.70
C ILE A 296 4.22 0.57 -9.17
N ILE A 297 3.16 -0.22 -9.27
CA ILE A 297 3.22 -1.65 -9.63
C ILE A 297 2.48 -1.84 -10.93
N ASN A 298 3.09 -2.54 -11.90
CA ASN A 298 2.38 -2.95 -13.10
C ASN A 298 1.44 -4.13 -12.78
N ASN A 299 0.15 -3.99 -13.14
CA ASN A 299 -0.88 -5.00 -12.86
C ASN A 299 -0.64 -6.31 -13.64
N ALA A 300 0.06 -6.27 -14.78
CA ALA A 300 0.47 -7.47 -15.50
C ALA A 300 1.37 -8.38 -14.65
N ASP A 301 2.24 -7.79 -13.82
CA ASP A 301 3.08 -8.56 -12.90
C ASP A 301 2.26 -9.14 -11.74
N LEU A 302 1.27 -8.40 -11.23
CA LEU A 302 0.36 -8.89 -10.20
C LEU A 302 -0.52 -10.05 -10.68
N ALA A 303 -0.98 -9.99 -11.94
CA ALA A 303 -1.81 -11.02 -12.55
C ALA A 303 -1.08 -12.38 -12.68
N SER A 304 0.25 -12.37 -12.71
CA SER A 304 1.05 -13.60 -12.75
C SER A 304 1.03 -14.40 -11.43
N LEU A 305 0.52 -13.81 -10.34
CA LEU A 305 0.49 -14.45 -9.02
C LEU A 305 -0.82 -15.20 -8.77
N SER A 306 -0.71 -16.46 -8.38
CA SER A 306 -1.88 -17.21 -7.93
C SER A 306 -2.36 -16.71 -6.56
N ILE A 307 -3.68 -16.73 -6.34
CA ILE A 307 -4.29 -16.45 -5.01
C ILE A 307 -3.65 -17.33 -3.91
N ARG A 308 -3.27 -18.56 -4.26
CA ARG A 308 -2.60 -19.51 -3.37
C ARG A 308 -1.22 -19.02 -2.95
N ASP A 309 -0.45 -18.45 -3.86
CA ASP A 309 0.88 -17.90 -3.59
C ASP A 309 0.80 -16.67 -2.70
N ILE A 310 -0.09 -15.74 -3.02
CA ILE A 310 -0.35 -14.55 -2.20
C ILE A 310 -0.73 -14.96 -0.78
N SER A 311 -1.64 -15.92 -0.64
CA SER A 311 -2.08 -16.44 0.67
C SER A 311 -0.95 -17.14 1.43
N ARG A 312 -0.07 -17.87 0.73
CA ARG A 312 1.09 -18.53 1.34
C ARG A 312 2.10 -17.50 1.85
N VAL A 313 2.36 -16.45 1.08
CA VAL A 313 3.30 -15.38 1.46
C VAL A 313 2.76 -14.61 2.66
N LYS A 314 1.49 -14.18 2.64
CA LYS A 314 0.85 -13.49 3.77
C LYS A 314 0.99 -14.28 5.08
N ARG A 315 0.77 -15.59 5.05
CA ARG A 315 0.94 -16.47 6.23
C ARG A 315 2.38 -16.55 6.71
N LYS A 316 3.34 -16.72 5.79
CA LYS A 316 4.76 -16.75 6.12
C LYS A 316 5.22 -15.42 6.74
N ASN A 317 4.76 -14.30 6.20
CA ASN A 317 5.08 -12.97 6.69
C ASN A 317 4.53 -12.74 8.10
N ALA A 318 3.26 -13.04 8.31
CA ALA A 318 2.64 -12.89 9.63
C ALA A 318 3.40 -13.71 10.70
N HIS A 319 3.75 -14.96 10.37
CA HIS A 319 4.55 -15.79 11.28
C HIS A 319 5.95 -15.23 11.53
N ARG A 320 6.63 -14.75 10.47
CA ARG A 320 7.96 -14.16 10.55
C ARG A 320 7.96 -12.90 11.40
N MET A 321 7.04 -11.97 11.16
CA MET A 321 6.94 -10.71 11.91
C MET A 321 6.60 -10.95 13.37
N MET A 322 5.69 -11.89 13.65
CA MET A 322 5.37 -12.29 15.02
C MET A 322 6.58 -12.85 15.77
N LYS A 323 7.40 -13.68 15.11
CA LYS A 323 8.63 -14.22 15.72
C LYS A 323 9.71 -13.15 15.90
N LEU A 324 9.81 -12.23 14.95
CA LEU A 324 10.84 -11.19 14.93
C LEU A 324 10.59 -10.12 15.99
N GLY A 325 9.33 -9.72 16.19
CA GLY A 325 8.97 -8.63 17.09
C GLY A 325 9.54 -7.28 16.63
N TRP A 326 9.40 -6.25 17.47
CA TRP A 326 9.99 -4.93 17.21
C TRP A 326 11.51 -4.97 17.37
N ASP A 327 12.02 -5.64 18.42
CA ASP A 327 13.47 -5.77 18.67
C ASP A 327 14.23 -6.28 17.44
N GLY A 328 13.72 -7.35 16.79
CA GLY A 328 14.36 -7.91 15.61
C GLY A 328 14.19 -7.05 14.35
N VAL A 329 13.19 -6.17 14.29
CA VAL A 329 13.06 -5.17 13.22
C VAL A 329 14.08 -4.05 13.43
N GLU A 330 14.21 -3.55 14.66
CA GLU A 330 15.15 -2.49 15.01
C GLU A 330 16.60 -2.93 14.80
N GLU A 331 16.94 -4.17 15.19
CA GLU A 331 18.25 -4.77 14.92
C GLU A 331 18.59 -4.80 13.43
N LYS A 332 17.58 -4.94 12.55
CA LYS A 332 17.78 -4.95 11.10
C LYS A 332 17.95 -3.57 10.50
N LEU A 333 17.43 -2.53 11.15
CA LEU A 333 17.49 -1.15 10.68
C LEU A 333 18.74 -0.41 11.13
N ALA A 334 19.32 -0.80 12.28
CA ALA A 334 20.61 -0.32 12.77
C ALA A 334 21.71 -0.52 11.70
#